data_AF-A0A3B0ZBY1-F1
#
_entry.id   AF-A0A3B0ZBY1-F1
#
_cell.length_a   1.000
_cell.length_b   1.000
_cell.length_c   1.000
_cell.angle_alpha   90.00
_cell.angle_beta   90.00
_cell.angle_gamma   90.00
#
_symmetry.space_group_name_H-M   'P 1'
#
loop_
_entity.id
_entity.type
_entity.pdbx_description
1 polymer ?
#
loop_
_entity_poly.entity_id
_entity_poly.type
_entity_poly.pdbx_seq_one_letter_code
_entity_poly.pdbx_strand_id
1 'polypeptide(L)'
;MLKVVLKQVERALTQEREEGASSSTMQKWISTVTHHRDLTLQIVNQTVYRMIDKESVPSSEKIKIVSVFEERTNIIVKGSHDVHYGHKINLSTEKNGLITYLKIKYGNPADSDRFKPLHTNK
;
A
#
# COMPACT_ATOMS: atom_id res chain seq x y z
N MET A 1 -9.20 12.48 -19.09
CA MET A 1 -7.81 12.00 -19.07
C MET A 1 -7.71 10.52 -18.65
N LEU A 2 -8.04 10.14 -17.41
CA LEU A 2 -7.86 8.75 -16.93
C LEU A 2 -8.58 7.67 -17.75
N LYS A 3 -9.85 7.87 -18.10
CA LYS A 3 -10.62 6.93 -18.95
C LYS A 3 -9.92 6.62 -20.28
N VAL A 4 -9.25 7.63 -20.87
CA VAL A 4 -8.52 7.46 -22.13
C VAL A 4 -7.27 6.62 -21.89
N VAL A 5 -6.51 6.89 -20.82
CA VAL A 5 -5.32 6.13 -20.45
C VAL A 5 -5.68 4.65 -20.20
N LEU A 6 -6.72 4.38 -19.41
CA LEU A 6 -7.17 3.01 -19.14
C LEU A 6 -7.60 2.31 -20.43
N LYS A 7 -8.33 2.99 -21.31
CA LYS A 7 -8.72 2.43 -22.62
C LYS A 7 -7.51 2.07 -23.49
N GLN A 8 -6.46 2.89 -23.48
CA GLN A 8 -5.23 2.58 -24.23
C GLN A 8 -4.46 1.42 -23.60
N VAL A 9 -4.40 1.35 -22.27
CA VAL A 9 -3.80 0.22 -21.55
C VAL A 9 -4.51 -1.08 -21.90
N GLU A 10 -5.85 -1.13 -21.84
CA GLU A 10 -6.62 -2.33 -22.18
C GLU A 10 -6.41 -2.78 -23.63
N ARG A 11 -6.36 -1.82 -24.57
CA ARG A 11 -6.05 -2.11 -25.98
C ARG A 11 -4.66 -2.73 -26.14
N ALA A 12 -3.64 -2.14 -25.52
CA ALA A 12 -2.29 -2.67 -25.59
C ALA A 12 -2.21 -4.08 -24.99
N LEU A 13 -2.81 -4.31 -23.82
CA LEU A 13 -2.85 -5.64 -23.18
C LEU A 13 -3.61 -6.68 -24.00
N THR A 14 -4.64 -6.28 -24.75
CA THR A 14 -5.41 -7.19 -25.61
C THR A 14 -4.59 -7.62 -26.83
N GLN A 15 -3.89 -6.67 -27.46
CA GLN A 15 -3.03 -6.96 -28.61
C GLN A 15 -1.91 -7.96 -28.25
N GLU A 16 -1.30 -7.80 -27.07
CA GLU A 16 -0.25 -8.71 -26.59
C GLU A 16 -0.74 -10.14 -26.28
N ARG A 17 -2.03 -10.32 -25.98
CA ARG A 17 -2.61 -11.66 -25.79
C ARG A 17 -2.81 -12.40 -27.12
N GLU A 18 -2.96 -11.67 -28.20
CA GLU A 18 -3.14 -12.19 -29.55
C GLU A 18 -1.78 -12.53 -30.21
N GLU A 19 -0.71 -11.81 -29.83
CA GLU A 19 0.66 -12.03 -30.28
C GLU A 19 1.39 -13.04 -29.35
N GLY A 20 1.14 -14.34 -29.53
CA GLY A 20 1.49 -15.45 -28.63
C GLY A 20 2.98 -15.78 -28.36
N ALA A 21 3.92 -14.82 -28.40
CA ALA A 21 5.32 -15.02 -28.05
C ALA A 21 5.90 -13.83 -27.27
N SER A 22 5.53 -13.68 -26.00
CA SER A 22 6.02 -12.58 -25.17
C SER A 22 7.47 -12.81 -24.71
N SER A 23 8.39 -11.98 -25.22
CA SER A 23 9.75 -11.81 -24.70
C SER A 23 9.77 -11.55 -23.19
N SER A 24 10.87 -11.85 -22.50
CA SER A 24 11.02 -11.59 -21.05
C SER A 24 10.89 -10.09 -20.72
N THR A 25 11.33 -9.21 -21.62
CA THR A 25 11.13 -7.75 -21.52
C THR A 25 9.66 -7.39 -21.61
N MET A 26 8.91 -8.06 -22.49
CA MET A 26 7.48 -7.84 -22.70
C MET A 26 6.67 -8.29 -21.48
N GLN A 27 6.99 -9.45 -20.90
CA GLN A 27 6.38 -9.90 -19.64
C GLN A 27 6.60 -8.91 -18.49
N LYS A 28 7.82 -8.37 -18.37
CA LYS A 28 8.12 -7.34 -17.36
C LYS A 28 7.31 -6.07 -17.59
N TRP A 29 7.16 -5.65 -18.85
CA TRP A 29 6.34 -4.50 -19.21
C TRP A 29 4.86 -4.73 -18.90
N ILE A 30 4.29 -5.87 -19.29
CA ILE A 30 2.90 -6.25 -18.99
C ILE A 30 2.66 -6.25 -17.48
N SER A 31 3.54 -6.88 -16.72
CA SER A 31 3.48 -6.89 -15.25
C SER A 31 3.49 -5.48 -14.67
N THR A 32 4.41 -4.63 -15.14
CA THR A 32 4.54 -3.24 -14.70
C THR A 32 3.28 -2.42 -15.01
N VAL A 33 2.77 -2.50 -16.25
CA VAL A 33 1.59 -1.75 -16.68
C VAL A 33 0.34 -2.22 -15.92
N THR A 34 0.16 -3.53 -15.77
CA THR A 34 -0.96 -4.11 -15.02
C THR A 34 -0.94 -3.64 -13.57
N HIS A 35 0.24 -3.67 -12.94
CA HIS A 35 0.43 -3.22 -11.57
C HIS A 35 0.02 -1.74 -11.37
N HIS A 36 0.53 -0.84 -12.21
CA HIS A 36 0.22 0.60 -12.08
C HIS A 36 -1.25 0.92 -12.45
N ARG A 37 -1.83 0.18 -13.40
CA ARG A 37 -3.27 0.26 -13.70
C ARG A 37 -4.10 -0.08 -12.46
N ASP A 38 -3.78 -1.17 -11.77
CA ASP A 38 -4.50 -1.61 -10.57
C ASP A 38 -4.37 -0.61 -9.42
N LEU A 39 -3.15 -0.09 -9.18
CA LEU A 39 -2.93 0.97 -8.18
C LEU A 39 -3.75 2.24 -8.49
N THR A 40 -3.81 2.62 -9.77
CA THR A 40 -4.59 3.79 -10.21
C THR A 40 -6.08 3.59 -9.95
N LEU A 41 -6.63 2.42 -10.27
CA LEU A 41 -8.02 2.09 -10.00
C LEU A 41 -8.34 2.11 -8.50
N GLN A 42 -7.43 1.61 -7.66
CA GLN A 42 -7.59 1.68 -6.21
C GLN A 42 -7.61 3.12 -5.70
N ILE A 43 -6.76 4.02 -6.23
CA ILE A 43 -6.78 5.44 -5.88
C ILE A 43 -8.08 6.11 -6.31
N VAL A 44 -8.63 5.77 -7.48
CA VAL A 44 -9.94 6.28 -7.90
C VAL A 44 -11.01 5.82 -6.90
N ASN A 45 -11.05 4.52 -6.60
CA ASN A 45 -12.03 3.97 -5.67
C ASN A 45 -11.93 4.61 -4.28
N GLN A 46 -10.70 4.75 -3.73
CA GLN A 46 -10.51 5.43 -2.44
C GLN A 46 -11.02 6.88 -2.49
N THR A 47 -10.84 7.56 -3.62
CA THR A 47 -11.24 8.96 -3.79
C THR A 47 -12.75 9.07 -3.83
N VAL A 48 -13.42 8.16 -4.53
CA VAL A 48 -14.89 8.05 -4.56
C VAL A 48 -15.42 7.81 -3.14
N TYR A 49 -14.91 6.80 -2.44
CA TYR A 49 -15.31 6.51 -1.05
C TYR A 49 -15.20 7.73 -0.13
N ARG A 50 -14.07 8.45 -0.15
CA ARG A 50 -13.85 9.59 0.76
C ARG A 50 -14.62 10.84 0.37
N MET A 51 -14.60 11.17 -0.92
CA MET A 51 -15.06 12.49 -1.38
C MET A 51 -16.53 12.48 -1.75
N ILE A 52 -17.00 11.40 -2.37
CA ILE A 52 -18.37 11.25 -2.85
C ILE A 52 -19.19 10.58 -1.76
N ASP A 53 -18.80 9.39 -1.33
CA ASP A 53 -19.61 8.57 -0.41
C ASP A 53 -19.46 9.03 1.06
N LYS A 54 -18.47 9.88 1.34
CA LYS A 54 -18.11 10.37 2.69
C LYS A 54 -17.79 9.24 3.68
N GLU A 55 -17.38 8.09 3.17
CA GLU A 55 -16.99 6.92 3.95
C GLU A 55 -15.48 6.90 4.23
N SER A 56 -15.10 6.29 5.34
CA SER A 56 -13.69 6.06 5.67
C SER A 56 -13.17 4.86 4.89
N VAL A 57 -12.04 5.04 4.21
CA VAL A 57 -11.35 3.94 3.52
C VAL A 57 -10.78 3.01 4.58
N PRO A 58 -11.13 1.70 4.58
CA PRO A 58 -10.62 0.74 5.56
C PRO A 58 -9.10 0.85 5.73
N SER A 59 -8.63 0.90 6.97
CA SER A 59 -7.20 1.02 7.30
C SER A 59 -6.42 -0.27 7.10
N SER A 60 -7.07 -1.34 6.63
CA SER A 60 -6.35 -2.54 6.19
C SER A 60 -5.37 -2.09 5.11
N GLU A 61 -4.09 -2.28 5.43
CA GLU A 61 -2.91 -1.74 4.76
C GLU A 61 -2.86 -1.94 3.23
N LYS A 62 -3.68 -2.86 2.72
CA LYS A 62 -3.83 -3.16 1.29
C LYS A 62 -4.80 -2.23 0.53
N ILE A 63 -5.60 -1.41 1.21
CA ILE A 63 -6.69 -0.62 0.59
C ILE A 63 -6.37 0.89 0.56
N LYS A 64 -5.37 1.34 1.33
CA LYS A 64 -5.01 2.76 1.46
C LYS A 64 -3.69 3.08 0.76
N ILE A 65 -3.77 3.60 -0.46
CA ILE A 65 -2.60 3.97 -1.28
C ILE A 65 -2.45 5.49 -1.33
N VAL A 66 -1.24 6.00 -1.14
CA VAL A 66 -0.91 7.43 -1.26
C VAL A 66 -0.16 7.80 -2.52
N SER A 67 0.48 6.83 -3.16
CA SER A 67 1.28 7.04 -4.36
C SER A 67 1.09 5.89 -5.33
N VAL A 68 0.97 6.21 -6.62
CA VAL A 68 0.98 5.24 -7.72
C VAL A 68 2.40 4.67 -7.94
N PHE A 69 3.44 5.37 -7.47
CA PHE A 69 4.84 5.04 -7.72
C PHE A 69 5.56 4.46 -6.48
N GLU A 70 4.94 4.56 -5.31
CA GLU A 70 5.49 4.04 -4.05
C GLU A 70 4.46 3.19 -3.32
N GLU A 71 4.36 1.92 -3.72
CA GLU A 71 3.44 0.95 -3.12
C GLU A 71 3.80 0.57 -1.67
N ARG A 72 5.09 0.72 -1.27
CA ARG A 72 5.64 0.12 -0.02
C ARG A 72 5.73 1.07 1.16
N THR A 73 5.32 2.31 0.99
CA THR A 73 5.49 3.32 2.04
C THR A 73 4.25 3.31 2.93
N ASN A 74 4.35 2.69 4.11
CA ASN A 74 3.29 2.78 5.11
C ASN A 74 3.09 4.24 5.53
N ILE A 75 1.84 4.69 5.56
CA ILE A 75 1.47 6.04 5.98
C ILE A 75 1.27 6.01 7.48
N ILE A 76 2.11 6.72 8.23
CA ILE A 76 1.90 6.92 9.66
C ILE A 76 1.07 8.18 9.83
N VAL A 77 -0.24 8.01 10.01
CA VAL A 77 -1.13 9.12 10.40
C VAL A 77 -0.92 9.40 11.88
N LYS A 78 -0.33 10.56 12.21
CA LYS A 78 -0.09 11.00 13.58
C LYS A 78 -0.77 12.35 13.80
N GLY A 79 -1.89 12.35 14.53
CA GLY A 79 -2.59 13.60 14.89
C GLY A 79 -3.03 14.44 13.68
N SER A 80 -3.27 15.73 13.93
CA SER A 80 -4.06 16.55 13.02
C SER A 80 -3.36 16.94 11.72
N HIS A 81 -2.04 17.15 11.62
CA HIS A 81 -1.50 17.90 10.46
C HIS A 81 -0.24 17.39 9.75
N ASP A 82 0.44 16.33 10.19
CA ASP A 82 1.63 15.82 9.47
C ASP A 82 1.46 14.38 8.97
N VAL A 83 1.60 14.22 7.64
CA VAL A 83 1.67 12.91 6.98
C VAL A 83 3.12 12.43 7.04
N HIS A 84 3.35 11.36 7.81
CA HIS A 84 4.66 10.71 7.86
C HIS A 84 4.67 9.42 7.05
N TYR A 85 5.84 9.12 6.49
CA TYR A 85 6.12 7.96 5.66
C TYR A 85 7.10 7.03 6.37
N GLY A 86 6.78 5.74 6.47
CA GLY A 86 7.69 4.73 7.04
C GLY A 86 7.00 3.58 7.77
N HIS A 87 7.75 2.56 8.17
CA HIS A 87 7.23 1.38 8.84
C HIS A 87 7.07 1.59 10.36
N LYS A 88 5.92 1.20 10.92
CA LYS A 88 5.77 1.10 12.38
C LYS A 88 6.54 -0.12 12.89
N ILE A 89 7.34 0.05 13.94
CA ILE A 89 8.04 -1.06 14.62
C ILE A 89 7.62 -1.14 16.09
N ASN A 90 7.60 -2.36 16.62
CA ASN A 90 7.61 -2.59 18.07
C ASN A 90 9.05 -2.94 18.48
N LEU A 91 9.56 -2.22 19.46
CA LEU A 91 10.90 -2.37 20.01
C LEU A 91 10.79 -2.55 21.52
N SER A 92 11.46 -3.56 22.07
CA SER A 92 11.65 -3.71 23.52
C SER A 92 13.14 -3.67 23.83
N THR A 93 13.49 -3.02 24.93
CA THR A 93 14.87 -2.88 25.39
C THR A 93 14.98 -3.24 26.86
N GLU A 94 16.10 -3.82 27.26
CA GLU A 94 16.51 -3.91 28.66
C GLU A 94 17.00 -2.56 29.20
N LYS A 95 17.16 -2.48 30.52
CA LYS A 95 17.60 -1.25 31.22
C LYS A 95 18.99 -0.77 30.77
N ASN A 96 19.84 -1.67 30.25
CA ASN A 96 21.18 -1.37 29.75
C ASN A 96 21.21 -0.97 28.25
N GLY A 97 20.04 -0.91 27.59
CA GLY A 97 19.94 -0.57 26.17
C GLY A 97 20.06 -1.75 25.20
N LEU A 98 20.16 -2.99 25.68
CA LEU A 98 20.09 -4.17 24.81
C LEU A 98 18.70 -4.31 24.19
N ILE A 99 18.62 -4.40 22.87
CA ILE A 99 17.37 -4.67 22.15
C ILE A 99 17.02 -6.15 22.32
N THR A 100 15.95 -6.44 23.05
CA THR A 100 15.49 -7.81 23.31
C THR A 100 14.38 -8.26 22.35
N TYR A 101 13.75 -7.31 21.67
CA TYR A 101 12.67 -7.61 20.73
C TYR A 101 12.56 -6.51 19.68
N LEU A 102 12.45 -6.92 18.42
CA LEU A 102 12.12 -6.06 17.29
C LEU A 102 11.09 -6.77 16.41
N LYS A 103 9.95 -6.12 16.16
CA LYS A 103 8.97 -6.57 15.18
C LYS A 103 8.52 -5.43 14.31
N ILE A 104 8.82 -5.53 13.01
CA ILE A 104 8.24 -4.66 12.00
C ILE A 104 6.76 -5.00 11.89
N LYS A 105 5.91 -3.98 12.01
CA LYS A 105 4.48 -4.13 11.80
C LYS A 105 4.21 -4.02 10.31
N TYR A 106 3.46 -4.99 9.81
CA TYR A 106 2.64 -4.79 8.63
C TYR A 106 1.55 -3.81 9.10
N GLY A 107 1.61 -2.57 8.63
CA GLY A 107 0.48 -1.68 8.70
C GLY A 107 0.80 -0.28 9.14
N ASN A 108 -0.27 0.50 9.11
CA ASN A 108 -0.47 1.54 10.10
C ASN A 108 -1.56 1.10 11.09
N PRO A 109 -1.29 0.12 11.99
CA PRO A 109 -2.24 -0.24 13.03
C PRO A 109 -2.56 0.99 13.90
N ALA A 110 -3.81 1.07 14.37
CA ALA A 110 -4.22 2.17 15.24
C ALA A 110 -3.43 2.12 16.55
N ASP A 111 -3.22 3.27 17.20
CA ASP A 111 -2.48 3.29 18.46
C ASP A 111 -3.19 2.49 19.57
N SER A 112 -4.52 2.34 19.47
CA SER A 112 -5.33 1.44 20.31
C SER A 112 -4.96 -0.04 20.19
N ASP A 113 -4.41 -0.48 19.04
CA ASP A 113 -4.01 -1.88 18.82
C ASP A 113 -2.64 -2.21 19.44
N ARG A 114 -1.92 -1.20 19.96
CA ARG A 114 -0.50 -1.30 20.33
C ARG A 114 -0.23 -1.64 21.79
N PHE A 115 -1.23 -1.53 22.67
CA PHE A 115 -1.08 -1.78 24.12
C PHE A 115 -1.34 -3.22 24.53
N LYS A 116 -0.90 -4.19 23.72
CA LYS A 116 -0.88 -5.61 24.13
C LYS A 116 0.50 -5.91 24.75
N PRO A 117 0.57 -6.62 25.88
CA PRO A 117 1.84 -7.02 26.46
C PRO A 117 2.66 -7.74 25.39
N LEU A 118 3.87 -7.24 25.11
CA LEU A 118 4.80 -7.89 24.18
C LEU A 118 5.38 -9.18 24.76
N HIS A 119 5.33 -9.29 26.09
CA HIS A 119 5.75 -10.44 26.88
C HIS A 119 4.73 -10.64 28.01
N THR A 120 4.07 -11.79 28.03
CA THR A 120 3.51 -12.35 29.27
C THR A 120 4.64 -13.15 29.93
N ASN A 121 5.17 -12.65 31.04
CA ASN A 121 6.02 -13.47 31.90
C ASN A 121 5.18 -14.67 32.35
N LYS A 122 5.63 -15.87 31.98
CA LYS A 122 5.35 -17.08 32.78
C LYS A 122 6.36 -17.12 33.91
#